data_AF-A0A381NLF1-F1
#
_entry.id   AF-A0A381NLF1-F1
#
_cell.length_a   1.000
_cell.length_b   1.000
_cell.length_c   1.000
_cell.angle_alpha   90.00
_cell.angle_beta   90.00
_cell.angle_gamma   90.00
#
_symmetry.space_group_name_H-M   'P 1'
#
loop_
_entity.id
_entity.type
_entity.pdbx_description
1 polymer ?
#
loop_
_entity_poly.entity_id
_entity_poly.type
_entity_poly.pdbx_seq_one_letter_code
_entity_poly.pdbx_strand_id
1 'polypeptide(L)'
;MASALLTATTLSVLGLAASVVLGQFAETSQEVIQHVSLAVFVTMMTLLSHSMLMFYLIGKGKAVREAVAEASLSADFVVEISRARKPVFSLAMPVILLTIVAAVIGAGVDTGAIPSWFHGLFGYCAVLSNVVLLRAEYIALAASTRTVAKVNRLLGV
;
A
#
# COMPACT_ATOMS: atom_id res chain seq x y z
N MET A 1 -8.07 -3.91 14.06
CA MET A 1 -7.38 -2.77 13.39
C MET A 1 -6.56 -3.21 12.18
N ALA A 2 -5.65 -4.19 12.29
CA ALA A 2 -4.85 -4.67 11.14
C ALA A 2 -5.71 -5.20 9.96
N SER A 3 -6.82 -5.89 10.26
CA SER A 3 -7.77 -6.38 9.25
C SER A 3 -8.41 -5.24 8.45
N ALA A 4 -8.86 -4.17 9.12
CA ALA A 4 -9.48 -3.02 8.45
C ALA A 4 -8.50 -2.31 7.51
N LEU A 5 -7.24 -2.12 7.92
CA LEU A 5 -6.21 -1.54 7.07
C LEU A 5 -5.94 -2.41 5.84
N LEU A 6 -5.77 -3.72 6.04
CA LEU A 6 -5.52 -4.64 4.94
C LEU A 6 -6.71 -4.71 3.96
N THR A 7 -7.95 -4.72 4.47
CA THR A 7 -9.16 -4.67 3.63
C THR A 7 -9.22 -3.37 2.84
N ALA A 8 -8.95 -2.23 3.47
CA ALA A 8 -8.92 -0.93 2.79
C ALA A 8 -7.85 -0.89 1.69
N THR A 9 -6.63 -1.36 1.96
CA THR A 9 -5.57 -1.46 0.95
C THR A 9 -5.96 -2.41 -0.18
N THR A 10 -6.54 -3.57 0.14
CA THR A 10 -6.96 -4.53 -0.89
C THR A 10 -8.03 -3.93 -1.78
N LEU A 11 -9.03 -3.28 -1.20
CA LEU A 11 -10.11 -2.65 -1.94
C LEU A 11 -9.61 -1.48 -2.80
N SER A 12 -8.66 -0.70 -2.32
CA SER A 12 -8.09 0.42 -3.08
C SER A 12 -7.23 -0.06 -4.25
N VAL A 13 -6.46 -1.14 -4.10
CA VAL A 13 -5.72 -1.76 -5.22
C VAL A 13 -6.67 -2.36 -6.26
N LEU A 14 -7.75 -3.02 -5.83
CA LEU A 14 -8.79 -3.50 -6.75
C LEU A 14 -9.48 -2.33 -7.47
N GLY A 15 -9.74 -1.24 -6.75
CA GLY A 15 -10.30 -0.01 -7.32
C GLY A 15 -9.38 0.63 -8.36
N LEU A 16 -8.06 0.66 -8.12
CA LEU A 16 -7.06 1.09 -9.09
C LEU A 16 -7.09 0.23 -10.36
N ALA A 17 -7.14 -1.10 -10.21
CA ALA A 17 -7.23 -2.02 -11.34
C ALA A 17 -8.52 -1.80 -12.15
N ALA A 18 -9.66 -1.65 -11.46
CA ALA A 18 -10.93 -1.35 -12.10
C ALA A 18 -10.91 -0.01 -12.84
N SER A 19 -10.29 1.02 -12.25
CA SER A 19 -10.12 2.32 -12.88
C SER A 19 -9.29 2.22 -14.17
N VAL A 20 -8.16 1.51 -14.17
CA VAL A 20 -7.35 1.29 -15.39
C VAL A 20 -8.16 0.60 -16.48
N VAL A 21 -8.97 -0.42 -16.13
CA VAL A 21 -9.86 -1.09 -17.08
C VAL A 21 -10.89 -0.12 -17.67
N LEU A 22 -11.55 0.70 -16.83
CA LEU A 22 -12.49 1.71 -17.33
C LEU A 22 -11.82 2.71 -18.27
N GLY A 23 -10.61 3.17 -17.95
CA GLY A 23 -9.88 4.13 -18.78
C GLY A 23 -9.46 3.57 -20.13
N GLN A 24 -9.15 2.28 -20.20
CA GLN A 24 -8.77 1.61 -21.44
C GLN A 24 -9.92 1.50 -22.46
N PHE A 25 -11.16 1.42 -21.96
CA PHE A 25 -12.37 1.25 -22.78
C PHE A 25 -13.23 2.52 -22.85
N ALA A 26 -12.75 3.66 -22.34
CA ALA A 26 -13.51 4.90 -22.38
C ALA A 26 -13.48 5.50 -23.80
N GLU A 27 -14.64 5.59 -24.45
CA GLU A 27 -14.78 6.21 -25.77
C GLU A 27 -15.64 7.49 -25.72
N THR A 28 -16.53 7.57 -24.73
CA THR A 28 -17.45 8.70 -24.53
C THR A 28 -17.00 9.61 -23.40
N SER A 29 -17.42 10.89 -23.43
CA SER A 29 -17.14 11.84 -22.34
C SER A 29 -17.67 11.36 -20.98
N GLN A 30 -18.78 10.62 -20.96
CA GLN A 30 -19.36 10.10 -19.72
C GLN A 30 -18.48 9.00 -19.11
N GLU A 31 -17.94 8.09 -19.92
CA GLU A 31 -17.03 7.04 -19.46
C GLU A 31 -15.71 7.61 -18.96
N VAL A 32 -15.19 8.65 -19.61
CA VAL A 32 -14.00 9.39 -19.13
C VAL A 32 -14.26 9.98 -17.76
N ILE A 33 -15.40 10.65 -17.54
CA ILE A 33 -15.77 11.20 -16.22
C ILE A 33 -15.84 10.09 -15.16
N GLN A 34 -16.39 8.92 -15.50
CA GLN A 34 -16.45 7.77 -14.60
C GLN A 34 -15.05 7.25 -14.25
N HIS A 35 -14.18 7.07 -15.25
CA HIS A 35 -12.79 6.66 -15.06
C HIS A 35 -12.06 7.64 -14.14
N VAL A 36 -12.10 8.94 -14.44
CA VAL A 36 -11.41 9.99 -13.68
C VAL A 36 -11.93 10.06 -12.24
N SER A 37 -13.26 10.07 -12.04
CA SER A 37 -13.87 10.14 -10.71
C SER A 37 -13.45 8.96 -9.83
N LEU A 38 -13.49 7.74 -10.40
CA LEU A 38 -13.03 6.56 -9.70
C LEU A 38 -11.52 6.63 -9.45
N ALA A 39 -10.72 6.96 -10.46
CA ALA A 39 -9.26 7.02 -10.41
C ALA A 39 -8.76 7.93 -9.28
N VAL A 40 -9.31 9.14 -9.19
CA VAL A 40 -8.95 10.12 -8.14
C VAL A 40 -9.27 9.56 -6.76
N PHE A 41 -10.50 9.05 -6.57
CA PHE A 41 -10.93 8.50 -5.29
C PHE A 41 -10.06 7.31 -4.85
N VAL A 42 -9.86 6.32 -5.72
CA VAL A 42 -9.09 5.11 -5.39
C VAL A 42 -7.60 5.39 -5.25
N THR A 43 -7.06 6.38 -5.97
CA THR A 43 -5.67 6.85 -5.78
C THR A 43 -5.50 7.42 -4.38
N MET A 44 -6.36 8.36 -3.96
CA MET A 44 -6.30 8.93 -2.61
C MET A 44 -6.43 7.83 -1.53
N MET A 45 -7.36 6.90 -1.72
CA MET A 45 -7.52 5.76 -0.82
C MET A 45 -6.27 4.87 -0.77
N THR A 46 -5.67 4.57 -1.92
CA THR A 46 -4.45 3.75 -2.02
C THR A 46 -3.28 4.40 -1.27
N LEU A 47 -3.04 5.68 -1.51
CA LEU A 47 -1.98 6.45 -0.84
C LEU A 47 -2.18 6.48 0.67
N LEU A 48 -3.42 6.75 1.12
CA LEU A 48 -3.75 6.75 2.54
C LEU A 48 -3.57 5.37 3.18
N SER A 49 -4.06 4.31 2.53
CA SER A 49 -4.00 2.95 3.05
C SER A 49 -2.56 2.45 3.21
N HIS A 50 -1.71 2.61 2.19
CA HIS A 50 -0.30 2.23 2.28
C HIS A 50 0.43 3.03 3.36
N SER A 51 0.19 4.34 3.44
CA SER A 51 0.79 5.20 4.48
C SER A 51 0.38 4.76 5.89
N MET A 52 -0.90 4.48 6.10
CA MET A 52 -1.42 4.01 7.40
C MET A 52 -0.85 2.63 7.77
N LEU A 53 -0.69 1.74 6.80
CA LEU A 53 -0.14 0.41 7.04
C LEU A 53 1.35 0.49 7.41
N MET A 54 2.11 1.36 6.76
CA MET A 54 3.49 1.67 7.17
C MET A 54 3.55 2.20 8.60
N PHE A 55 2.75 3.21 8.95
CA PHE A 55 2.71 3.74 10.32
C PHE A 55 2.32 2.68 11.35
N TYR A 56 1.37 1.81 11.01
CA TYR A 56 0.99 0.69 11.85
C TYR A 56 2.17 -0.27 12.11
N LEU A 57 2.94 -0.62 11.06
CA LEU A 57 4.14 -1.46 11.19
C LEU A 57 5.28 -0.76 11.96
N ILE A 58 5.40 0.58 11.86
CA ILE A 58 6.32 1.36 12.70
C ILE A 58 5.91 1.21 14.17
N GLY A 59 4.64 1.44 14.48
CA GLY A 59 4.09 1.34 15.83
C GLY A 59 4.30 -0.05 16.44
N LYS A 60 3.99 -1.12 15.70
CA LYS A 60 4.21 -2.51 16.18
C LYS A 60 5.68 -2.80 16.47
N GLY A 61 6.59 -2.34 15.61
CA GLY A 61 8.03 -2.50 15.84
C GLY A 61 8.60 -1.60 16.94
N LYS A 62 7.93 -0.49 17.29
CA LYS A 62 8.27 0.30 18.48
C LYS A 62 7.83 -0.44 19.74
N ALA A 63 6.57 -0.88 19.80
CA ALA A 63 6.02 -1.62 20.94
C ALA A 63 6.82 -2.89 21.28
N VAL A 64 7.24 -3.67 20.27
CA VAL A 64 8.11 -4.84 20.50
C VAL A 64 9.47 -4.45 21.08
N ARG A 65 10.05 -3.33 20.63
CA ARG A 65 11.35 -2.86 21.15
C ARG A 65 11.26 -2.43 22.61
N GLU A 66 10.21 -1.70 22.97
CA GLU A 66 9.94 -1.27 24.34
C GLU A 66 9.71 -2.48 25.25
N ALA A 67 8.82 -3.39 24.85
CA ALA A 67 8.54 -4.62 25.59
C ALA A 67 9.77 -5.51 25.81
N VAL A 68 10.62 -5.67 24.78
CA VAL A 68 11.86 -6.45 24.89
C VAL A 68 12.85 -5.80 25.84
N ALA A 69 12.99 -4.47 25.80
CA ALA A 69 13.88 -3.74 26.67
C ALA A 69 13.41 -3.76 28.14
N GLU A 70 12.12 -3.53 28.38
CA GLU A 70 11.53 -3.48 29.73
C GLU A 70 11.58 -4.83 30.43
N ALA A 71 11.28 -5.92 29.71
CA ALA A 71 11.27 -7.27 30.27
C ALA A 71 12.58 -8.05 30.07
N SER A 72 13.64 -7.39 29.59
CA SER A 72 14.95 -8.01 29.32
C SER A 72 14.87 -9.29 28.47
N LEU A 73 14.00 -9.28 27.46
CA LEU A 73 13.82 -10.41 26.54
C LEU A 73 14.93 -10.46 25.48
N SER A 74 14.97 -11.53 24.68
CA SER A 74 15.94 -11.65 23.58
C SER A 74 15.78 -10.52 22.56
N ALA A 75 16.91 -9.92 22.17
CA ALA A 75 16.99 -8.94 21.08
C ALA A 75 16.59 -9.52 19.70
N ASP A 76 16.53 -10.85 19.58
CA ASP A 76 16.12 -11.52 18.35
C ASP A 76 14.71 -11.11 17.89
N PHE A 77 13.80 -10.80 18.81
CA PHE A 77 12.45 -10.32 18.47
C PHE A 77 12.48 -8.96 17.76
N VAL A 78 13.42 -8.09 18.14
CA VAL A 78 13.64 -6.79 17.48
C VAL A 78 14.18 -6.99 16.07
N VAL A 79 15.10 -7.95 15.90
CA VAL A 79 15.64 -8.32 14.59
C VAL A 79 14.55 -8.95 13.70
N GLU A 80 13.73 -9.85 14.25
CA GLU A 80 12.63 -10.53 13.54
C GLU A 80 11.62 -9.51 13.00
N ILE A 81 11.13 -8.58 13.85
CA ILE A 81 10.15 -7.57 13.42
C ILE A 81 10.75 -6.56 12.43
N SER A 82 12.03 -6.21 12.59
CA SER A 82 12.73 -5.32 11.65
C SER A 82 12.88 -5.97 10.26
N ARG A 83 13.27 -7.24 10.22
CA ARG A 83 13.38 -8.02 8.97
C ARG A 83 12.03 -8.20 8.29
N ALA A 84 10.98 -8.48 9.06
CA ALA A 84 9.63 -8.70 8.55
C ALA A 84 9.09 -7.50 7.76
N ARG A 85 9.34 -6.28 8.24
CA ARG A 85 8.81 -5.05 7.64
C ARG A 85 9.71 -4.39 6.61
N LYS A 86 11.00 -4.76 6.55
CA LYS A 86 11.99 -4.17 5.63
C LYS A 86 11.50 -4.11 4.17
N PRO A 87 10.90 -5.16 3.58
CA PRO A 87 10.43 -5.11 2.20
C PRO A 87 9.37 -4.02 1.97
N VAL A 88 8.47 -3.81 2.92
CA VAL A 88 7.43 -2.77 2.82
C VAL A 88 8.08 -1.39 2.72
N PHE A 89 9.05 -1.07 3.57
CA PHE A 89 9.72 0.24 3.54
C PHE A 89 10.57 0.46 2.27
N SER A 90 11.15 -0.62 1.72
CA SER A 90 11.91 -0.52 0.47
C SER A 90 11.02 -0.34 -0.76
N LEU A 91 9.79 -0.87 -0.73
CA LEU A 91 8.86 -0.83 -1.86
C LEU A 91 7.89 0.34 -1.79
N ALA A 92 7.43 0.75 -0.61
CA ALA A 92 6.30 1.66 -0.49
C ALA A 92 6.53 3.01 -1.17
N MET A 93 7.69 3.64 -0.96
CA MET A 93 8.00 4.95 -1.54
C MET A 93 7.97 4.96 -3.08
N PRO A 94 8.71 4.09 -3.80
CA PRO A 94 8.66 4.09 -5.26
C PRO A 94 7.27 3.73 -5.80
N VAL A 95 6.52 2.83 -5.15
CA VAL A 95 5.16 2.46 -5.58
C VAL A 95 4.16 3.60 -5.38
N ILE A 96 4.21 4.29 -4.24
CA ILE A 96 3.41 5.49 -3.97
C ILE A 96 3.72 6.57 -5.01
N LEU A 97 5.01 6.83 -5.27
CA LEU A 97 5.42 7.81 -6.26
C LEU A 97 4.91 7.46 -7.66
N LEU A 98 5.06 6.20 -8.08
CA LEU A 98 4.57 5.73 -9.38
C LEU A 98 3.05 5.92 -9.50
N THR A 99 2.31 5.66 -8.43
CA THR A 99 0.85 5.85 -8.38
C THR A 99 0.47 7.33 -8.56
N ILE A 100 1.18 8.23 -7.88
CA ILE A 100 1.01 9.69 -8.04
C ILE A 100 1.33 10.11 -9.48
N VAL A 101 2.46 9.65 -10.03
CA VAL A 101 2.88 9.97 -11.39
C VAL A 101 1.84 9.49 -12.41
N ALA A 102 1.30 8.28 -12.27
CA ALA A 102 0.26 7.77 -13.14
C ALA A 102 -0.98 8.68 -13.13
N ALA A 103 -1.43 9.12 -11.94
CA ALA A 103 -2.56 10.03 -11.80
C ALA A 103 -2.30 11.42 -12.42
N VAL A 104 -1.12 12.00 -12.21
CA VAL A 104 -0.72 13.30 -12.78
C VAL A 104 -0.62 13.22 -14.30
N ILE A 105 -0.07 12.13 -14.84
CA ILE A 105 -0.02 11.89 -16.28
C ILE A 105 -1.44 11.82 -16.88
N GLY A 106 -2.40 11.27 -16.15
CA GLY A 106 -3.82 11.25 -16.57
C GLY A 106 -4.37 12.66 -16.82
N ALA A 107 -4.08 13.62 -15.93
CA ALA A 107 -4.45 15.02 -16.15
C ALA A 107 -3.77 15.65 -17.39
N GLY A 108 -2.59 15.15 -17.77
CA GLY A 108 -1.93 15.53 -19.03
C GLY A 108 -2.63 14.99 -20.28
N VAL A 109 -3.34 13.87 -20.18
CA VAL A 109 -4.18 13.35 -21.27
C VAL A 109 -5.41 14.24 -21.46
N ASP A 110 -6.04 14.68 -20.37
CA ASP A 110 -7.22 15.56 -20.41
C ASP A 110 -6.95 16.90 -21.10
N THR A 111 -5.70 17.37 -21.07
CA THR A 111 -5.26 18.61 -21.73
C THR A 111 -4.72 18.39 -23.16
N GLY A 112 -4.64 17.13 -23.61
CA GLY A 112 -4.05 16.76 -24.90
C GLY A 112 -2.52 16.85 -24.94
N ALA A 113 -1.85 17.16 -23.82
CA ALA A 113 -0.40 17.29 -23.75
C ALA A 113 0.32 15.94 -23.76
N ILE A 114 -0.34 14.87 -23.30
CA ILE A 114 0.22 13.52 -23.23
C ILE A 114 -0.71 12.54 -23.95
N PRO A 115 -0.20 11.61 -24.78
CA PRO A 115 -1.03 10.60 -25.42
C PRO A 115 -1.55 9.55 -24.41
N SER A 116 -2.78 9.08 -24.63
CA SER A 116 -3.49 8.15 -23.73
C SER A 116 -2.76 6.82 -23.49
N TRP A 117 -2.09 6.27 -24.50
CA TRP A 117 -1.33 5.02 -24.35
C TRP A 117 -0.19 5.16 -23.33
N PHE A 118 0.40 6.34 -23.20
CA PHE A 118 1.48 6.60 -22.26
C PHE A 118 0.95 6.64 -20.83
N HIS A 119 -0.22 7.25 -20.62
CA HIS A 119 -0.94 7.15 -19.35
C HIS A 119 -1.30 5.69 -19.00
N GLY A 120 -1.83 4.94 -19.97
CA GLY A 120 -2.18 3.53 -19.79
C GLY A 120 -0.99 2.67 -19.32
N LEU A 121 0.19 2.86 -19.90
CA LEU A 121 1.42 2.17 -19.48
C LEU A 121 1.73 2.42 -17.99
N PHE A 122 1.69 3.68 -17.55
CA PHE A 122 1.91 4.02 -16.14
C PHE A 122 0.82 3.48 -15.23
N GLY A 123 -0.44 3.46 -15.69
CA GLY A 123 -1.56 2.83 -14.99
C GLY A 123 -1.33 1.34 -14.72
N TYR A 124 -0.96 0.57 -15.74
CA TYR A 124 -0.66 -0.86 -15.57
C TYR A 124 0.55 -1.08 -14.65
N CYS A 125 1.63 -0.31 -14.81
CA CYS A 125 2.80 -0.39 -13.94
C CYS A 125 2.45 -0.06 -12.48
N ALA A 126 1.59 0.95 -12.25
CA ALA A 126 1.13 1.32 -10.92
C ALA A 126 0.32 0.18 -10.30
N VAL A 127 -0.65 -0.42 -11.02
CA VAL A 127 -1.44 -1.55 -10.51
C VAL A 127 -0.55 -2.73 -10.14
N LEU A 128 0.34 -3.17 -11.04
CA LEU A 128 1.26 -4.28 -10.76
C LEU A 128 2.13 -4.02 -9.54
N SER A 129 2.68 -2.81 -9.44
CA SER A 129 3.53 -2.42 -8.32
C SER A 129 2.77 -2.37 -6.98
N ASN A 130 1.53 -1.88 -6.98
CA ASN A 130 0.67 -1.88 -5.81
C ASN A 130 0.27 -3.30 -5.37
N VAL A 131 0.06 -4.23 -6.31
CA VAL A 131 -0.15 -5.66 -5.97
C VAL A 131 1.09 -6.26 -5.29
N VAL A 132 2.29 -5.96 -5.80
CA VAL A 132 3.55 -6.41 -5.19
C VAL A 132 3.73 -5.83 -3.78
N LEU A 133 3.44 -4.54 -3.60
CA LEU A 133 3.48 -3.89 -2.30
C LEU A 133 2.47 -4.50 -1.33
N LEU A 134 1.20 -4.67 -1.74
CA LEU A 134 0.15 -5.29 -0.94
C LEU A 134 0.55 -6.69 -0.46
N ARG A 135 1.21 -7.49 -1.32
CA ARG A 135 1.74 -8.79 -0.93
C ARG A 135 2.82 -8.66 0.16
N ALA A 136 3.75 -7.72 0.01
CA ALA A 136 4.78 -7.47 1.02
C ALA A 136 4.17 -7.03 2.36
N GLU A 137 3.15 -6.19 2.32
CA GLU A 137 2.40 -5.71 3.49
C GLU A 137 1.66 -6.84 4.21
N TYR A 138 0.99 -7.72 3.47
CA TYR A 138 0.33 -8.90 4.02
C TYR A 138 1.32 -9.79 4.79
N ILE A 139 2.45 -10.11 4.17
CA ILE A 139 3.50 -10.94 4.77
C ILE A 139 4.08 -10.26 6.02
N ALA A 140 4.38 -8.95 5.93
CA ALA A 140 4.92 -8.19 7.05
C ALA A 140 3.94 -8.12 8.23
N LEU A 141 2.64 -7.92 7.98
CA LEU A 141 1.59 -7.92 9.00
C LEU A 141 1.46 -9.29 9.67
N ALA A 142 1.42 -10.37 8.89
CA ALA A 142 1.32 -11.72 9.43
C ALA A 142 2.55 -12.07 10.30
N ALA A 143 3.75 -11.77 9.82
CA ALA A 143 4.98 -11.97 10.58
C ALA A 143 5.03 -11.11 11.86
N SER A 144 4.72 -9.82 11.76
CA SER A 144 4.72 -8.90 12.91
C SER A 144 3.70 -9.32 13.97
N THR A 145 2.53 -9.83 13.55
CA THR A 145 1.49 -10.32 14.48
C THR A 145 1.98 -11.55 15.23
N ARG A 146 2.66 -12.48 14.55
CA ARG A 146 3.27 -13.65 15.20
C ARG A 146 4.36 -13.25 16.20
N THR A 147 5.25 -12.32 15.86
CA THR A 147 6.29 -11.83 16.79
C THR A 147 5.67 -11.17 18.01
N VAL A 148 4.66 -10.29 17.83
CA VAL A 148 3.96 -9.67 18.96
C VAL A 148 3.27 -10.72 19.85
N ALA A 149 2.63 -11.72 19.26
CA ALA A 149 2.00 -12.80 20.04
C ALA A 149 3.01 -13.60 20.87
N LYS A 150 4.21 -13.87 20.33
CA LYS A 150 5.29 -14.53 21.08
C LYS A 150 5.75 -13.66 22.25
N VAL A 151 5.97 -12.37 22.03
CA VAL A 151 6.39 -11.43 23.09
C VAL A 151 5.33 -11.33 24.18
N ASN A 152 4.07 -11.12 23.80
CA ASN A 152 2.95 -11.05 24.73
C ASN A 152 2.84 -12.31 25.60
N ARG A 153 2.99 -13.49 25.01
CA ARG A 153 3.01 -14.76 25.75
C ARG A 153 4.13 -14.84 26.79
N LEU A 154 5.31 -14.31 26.49
CA LEU A 154 6.43 -14.26 27.44
C LEU A 154 6.20 -13.25 28.57
N LEU A 155 5.41 -12.22 28.30
CA LEU A 155 5.00 -11.21 29.28
C LEU A 155 3.78 -11.61 30.11
N GLY A 156 3.08 -12.69 29.74
CA GLY A 156 1.85 -13.14 30.40
C GLY A 156 0.63 -12.27 30.10
N VAL A 157 0.63 -11.55 28.96
CA VAL A 157 -0.46 -10.67 28.50
C VAL A 157 -1.01 -11.05 27.13
#